data_AF-X1DIY3-F1
#
_entry.id   AF-X1DIY3-F1
#
_cell.length_a   1.000
_cell.length_b   1.000
_cell.length_c   1.000
_cell.angle_alpha   90.00
_cell.angle_beta   90.00
_cell.angle_gamma   90.00
#
_symmetry.space_group_name_H-M   'P 1'
#
loop_
_entity.id
_entity.type
_entity.pdbx_description
1 polymer ?
#
loop_
_entity_poly.entity_id
_entity_poly.type
_entity_poly.pdbx_seq_one_letter_code
_entity_poly.pdbx_strand_id
1 'polypeptide(L)'
;LVSHVEGKLRKEMDQYDLLRASFPAGTVSGAPKIRAMEIIEEIEPCRRGPYAGALGYFSFTGNLDTCIIIRTILIKDGFAYVQAGAGIVADSNPRSEYQETLNKAQALIKAIELAEEGIE
;
A
#
# COMPACT_ATOMS: atom_id res chain seq x y z
N LEU A 1 -8.64 5.54 13.19
CA LEU A 1 -8.80 4.36 14.06
C LEU A 1 -7.57 3.47 13.86
N VAL A 2 -6.97 2.94 14.92
CA VAL A 2 -5.85 2.00 14.81
C VAL A 2 -6.11 0.85 15.80
N SER A 3 -5.84 -0.37 15.35
CA SER A 3 -5.82 -1.57 16.20
C SER A 3 -4.46 -2.25 16.03
N HIS A 4 -3.94 -2.83 17.11
CA HIS A 4 -2.70 -3.60 17.09
C HIS A 4 -3.03 -5.07 17.33
N VAL A 5 -2.50 -5.95 16.47
CA VAL A 5 -2.68 -7.40 16.56
C VAL A 5 -1.32 -8.05 16.65
N GLU A 6 -1.10 -8.85 17.69
CA GLU A 6 0.15 -9.55 17.95
C GLU A 6 -0.06 -11.06 18.11
N GLY A 7 0.99 -11.83 17.92
CA GLY A 7 0.98 -13.28 18.07
C GLY A 7 2.38 -13.84 18.17
N LYS A 8 2.48 -15.10 18.63
CA LYS A 8 3.75 -15.83 18.63
C LYS A 8 3.85 -16.66 17.36
N LEU A 9 4.94 -16.49 16.63
CA LEU A 9 5.24 -17.30 15.45
C LEU A 9 5.40 -18.78 15.86
N ARG A 10 4.95 -19.71 15.01
CA ARG A 10 5.15 -21.14 15.25
C ARG A 10 6.64 -21.48 15.22
N LYS A 11 7.04 -22.51 15.96
CA LYS A 11 8.47 -22.85 16.17
C LYS A 11 9.20 -23.21 14.88
N GLU A 12 8.48 -23.74 13.90
CA GLU A 12 8.98 -24.19 12.62
C GLU A 12 8.92 -23.13 11.50
N MET A 13 8.44 -21.92 11.82
CA MET A 13 8.24 -20.83 10.86
C MET A 13 9.22 -19.70 11.14
N ASP A 14 9.56 -18.93 10.11
CA ASP A 14 10.45 -17.78 10.22
C ASP A 14 9.79 -16.47 9.72
N GLN A 15 10.57 -15.39 9.72
CA GLN A 15 10.12 -14.08 9.28
C GLN A 15 9.70 -14.02 7.80
N TYR A 16 10.25 -14.90 6.95
CA TYR A 16 9.85 -14.98 5.54
C TYR A 16 8.49 -15.67 5.40
N ASP A 17 8.22 -16.71 6.20
CA ASP A 17 6.90 -17.34 6.29
C ASP A 17 5.84 -16.35 6.78
N LEU A 18 6.18 -15.54 7.78
CA LEU A 18 5.29 -14.50 8.29
C LEU A 18 4.90 -13.49 7.21
N LEU A 19 5.88 -12.96 6.47
CA LEU A 19 5.59 -12.02 5.38
C LEU A 19 4.73 -12.71 4.31
N ARG A 20 5.11 -13.93 3.88
CA ARG A 20 4.35 -14.68 2.87
C ARG A 20 2.90 -14.93 3.26
N ALA A 21 2.64 -15.26 4.52
CA ALA A 21 1.30 -15.55 5.02
C ALA A 21 0.42 -14.29 5.17
N SER A 22 1.05 -13.15 5.50
CA SER A 22 0.33 -11.89 5.77
C SER A 22 0.18 -11.01 4.54
N PHE A 23 1.05 -11.15 3.54
CA PHE A 23 1.08 -10.33 2.33
C PHE A 23 -0.03 -10.68 1.31
N PRO A 24 -0.54 -9.71 0.53
CA PRO A 24 -0.47 -8.26 0.78
C PRO A 24 -1.41 -7.86 1.95
N ALA A 25 -1.26 -6.63 2.43
CA ALA A 25 -2.04 -6.12 3.53
C ALA A 25 -3.54 -6.02 3.19
N GLY A 26 -4.40 -6.45 4.11
CA GLY A 26 -5.85 -6.48 3.92
C GLY A 26 -6.47 -5.09 3.67
N THR A 27 -5.86 -4.02 4.18
CA THR A 27 -6.31 -2.63 4.00
C THR A 27 -6.20 -2.11 2.58
N VAL A 28 -5.35 -2.73 1.75
CA VAL A 28 -5.11 -2.32 0.35
C VAL A 28 -5.54 -3.39 -0.65
N SER A 29 -5.98 -4.56 -0.18
CA SER A 29 -6.62 -5.59 -0.99
C SER A 29 -8.14 -5.63 -0.78
N GLY A 30 -8.61 -5.83 0.45
CA GLY A 30 -10.01 -6.12 0.79
C GLY A 30 -10.21 -7.49 1.43
N ALA A 31 -11.47 -7.85 1.68
CA ALA A 31 -11.89 -9.09 2.32
C ALA A 31 -13.14 -9.69 1.64
N PRO A 32 -13.17 -11.01 1.34
CA PRO A 32 -12.09 -11.99 1.43
C PRO A 32 -10.90 -11.68 0.52
N LYS A 33 -9.67 -11.82 1.03
CA LYS A 33 -8.43 -11.28 0.38
C LYS A 33 -8.26 -11.73 -1.07
N ILE A 34 -8.37 -13.03 -1.34
CA ILE A 34 -8.16 -13.58 -2.69
C ILE A 34 -9.19 -13.02 -3.66
N ARG A 35 -10.48 -13.08 -3.31
CA ARG A 35 -11.54 -12.57 -4.19
C ARG A 35 -11.42 -11.07 -4.43
N ALA A 36 -11.04 -10.30 -3.43
CA ALA A 36 -10.82 -8.87 -3.58
C ALA A 36 -9.66 -8.57 -4.56
N MET A 37 -8.57 -9.33 -4.50
CA MET A 37 -7.45 -9.21 -5.44
C MET A 37 -7.83 -9.60 -6.88
N GLU A 38 -8.67 -10.61 -7.06
CA GLU A 38 -9.19 -10.97 -8.39
C GLU A 38 -10.01 -9.82 -9.00
N ILE A 39 -10.92 -9.21 -8.21
CA ILE A 39 -11.70 -8.06 -8.68
C ILE A 39 -10.79 -6.88 -9.01
N ILE A 40 -9.78 -6.61 -8.18
CA ILE A 40 -8.78 -5.56 -8.45
C ILE A 40 -8.09 -5.81 -9.80
N GLU A 41 -7.66 -7.03 -10.07
CA GLU A 41 -7.03 -7.40 -11.35
C GLU A 41 -8.00 -7.28 -12.53
N GLU A 42 -9.29 -7.58 -12.34
CA GLU A 42 -10.33 -7.43 -13.36
C GLU A 42 -10.56 -5.96 -13.77
N ILE A 43 -10.35 -5.00 -12.85
CA ILE A 43 -10.74 -3.60 -13.06
C ILE A 43 -9.56 -2.62 -13.21
N GLU A 44 -8.38 -2.92 -12.66
CA GLU A 44 -7.23 -2.04 -12.76
C GLU A 44 -6.58 -2.13 -14.14
N PRO A 45 -6.25 -1.00 -14.79
CA PRO A 45 -5.75 -0.99 -16.16
C PRO A 45 -4.29 -1.46 -16.27
N CYS A 46 -3.59 -1.61 -15.15
CA CYS A 46 -2.19 -2.00 -15.10
C CYS A 46 -1.85 -2.67 -13.78
N ARG A 47 -0.74 -3.40 -13.76
CA ARG A 47 -0.19 -3.97 -12.52
C ARG A 47 0.26 -2.85 -11.59
N ARG A 48 -0.04 -2.99 -10.29
CA ARG A 48 0.31 -2.03 -9.22
C ARG A 48 1.80 -1.78 -9.04
N GLY A 49 2.66 -2.69 -9.51
CA GLY A 49 4.11 -2.58 -9.27
C GLY A 49 4.40 -2.53 -7.76
N PRO A 50 5.11 -1.50 -7.26
CA PRO A 50 5.39 -1.37 -5.83
C PRO A 50 4.17 -0.93 -5.00
N TYR A 51 3.15 -0.30 -5.59
CA TYR A 51 1.98 0.18 -4.84
C TYR A 51 1.26 -0.98 -4.13
N ALA A 52 0.85 -0.76 -2.88
CA ALA A 52 0.26 -1.78 -2.01
C ALA A 52 1.20 -2.97 -1.68
N GLY A 53 2.48 -2.88 -2.07
CA GLY A 53 3.53 -3.81 -1.68
C GLY A 53 4.05 -3.57 -0.26
N ALA A 54 5.19 -4.16 0.06
CA ALA A 54 5.87 -4.02 1.34
C ALA A 54 7.29 -3.48 1.13
N LEU A 55 7.65 -2.44 1.89
CA LEU A 55 9.01 -1.91 1.95
C LEU A 55 9.54 -2.08 3.37
N GLY A 56 10.75 -2.60 3.52
CA GLY A 56 11.30 -2.89 4.83
C GLY A 56 12.62 -3.65 4.77
N TYR A 57 12.95 -4.34 5.86
CA TYR A 57 14.19 -5.10 5.97
C TYR A 57 14.00 -6.45 6.67
N PHE A 58 14.93 -7.35 6.41
CA PHE A 58 15.16 -8.57 7.18
C PHE A 58 16.51 -8.46 7.88
N SER A 59 16.57 -8.75 9.17
CA SER A 59 17.85 -8.79 9.90
C SER A 59 18.43 -10.20 9.92
N PHE A 60 19.75 -10.28 10.10
CA PHE A 60 20.44 -11.56 10.36
C PHE A 60 20.06 -12.19 11.71
N THR A 61 19.35 -11.47 12.57
CA THR A 61 18.85 -11.96 13.87
C THR A 61 17.42 -12.48 13.79
N GLY A 62 16.82 -12.54 12.59
CA GLY A 62 15.46 -13.01 12.38
C GLY A 62 14.37 -11.95 12.55
N ASN A 63 14.73 -10.67 12.70
CA ASN A 63 13.75 -9.59 12.79
C ASN A 63 13.28 -9.18 11.40
N LEU A 64 12.00 -8.79 11.31
CA LEU A 64 11.36 -8.22 10.14
C LEU A 64 10.61 -6.97 10.55
N ASP A 65 10.81 -5.90 9.79
CA ASP A 65 9.99 -4.70 9.88
C ASP A 65 9.68 -4.20 8.46
N THR A 66 8.40 -3.96 8.19
CA THR A 66 7.91 -3.52 6.88
C THR A 66 6.76 -2.53 7.03
N CYS A 67 6.71 -1.55 6.15
CA CYS A 67 5.54 -0.72 5.92
C CYS A 67 4.84 -1.08 4.60
N ILE A 68 3.56 -0.73 4.49
CA ILE A 68 2.82 -0.84 3.23
C ILE A 68 3.25 0.32 2.33
N ILE A 69 3.53 0.03 1.06
CA ILE A 69 3.90 1.05 0.07
C ILE A 69 2.64 1.79 -0.39
N ILE A 70 2.24 2.75 0.42
CA ILE A 70 1.25 3.80 0.15
C ILE A 70 1.91 5.15 0.38
N ARG A 71 1.29 6.25 -0.09
CA ARG A 71 1.84 7.60 0.05
C ARG A 71 3.32 7.66 -0.40
N THR A 72 3.63 6.99 -1.50
CA THR A 72 4.98 6.85 -2.06
C THR A 72 4.98 7.34 -3.50
N ILE A 73 6.06 8.03 -3.91
CA ILE A 73 6.31 8.44 -5.29
C ILE A 73 7.33 7.48 -5.88
N LEU A 74 7.00 6.82 -6.99
CA LEU A 74 7.97 6.06 -7.77
C LEU A 74 8.50 6.96 -8.88
N ILE A 75 9.82 7.23 -8.88
CA ILE A 75 10.46 7.98 -9.97
C ILE A 75 11.16 6.99 -10.90
N LYS A 76 10.80 7.03 -12.18
CA LYS A 76 11.41 6.19 -13.21
C LYS A 76 11.42 6.93 -14.55
N ASP A 77 12.56 6.94 -15.22
CA ASP A 77 12.73 7.50 -16.57
C ASP A 77 12.25 8.96 -16.70
N GLY A 78 12.47 9.76 -15.65
CA GLY A 78 12.04 11.17 -15.60
C GLY A 78 10.56 11.37 -15.27
N PHE A 79 9.79 10.30 -15.02
CA PHE A 79 8.39 10.37 -14.62
C PHE A 79 8.21 10.05 -13.13
N ALA A 80 7.36 10.83 -12.46
CA ALA A 80 6.89 10.55 -11.11
C ALA A 80 5.50 9.88 -11.15
N TYR A 81 5.42 8.66 -10.64
CA TYR A 81 4.18 7.88 -10.55
C TYR A 81 3.63 7.96 -9.13
N VAL A 82 2.38 8.41 -9.01
CA VAL A 82 1.63 8.48 -7.74
C VAL A 82 0.37 7.62 -7.88
N GLN A 83 0.23 6.62 -7.01
CA GLN A 83 -0.94 5.77 -6.97
C GLN A 83 -1.64 5.88 -5.62
N ALA A 84 -2.96 6.00 -5.66
CA ALA A 84 -3.82 6.09 -4.48
C ALA A 84 -5.13 5.35 -4.73
N GLY A 85 -5.74 4.84 -3.67
CA GLY A 85 -6.99 4.10 -3.72
C GLY A 85 -7.85 4.37 -2.49
N ALA A 86 -9.07 3.84 -2.50
CA ALA A 86 -10.03 3.93 -1.41
C ALA A 86 -10.61 2.52 -1.11
N GLY A 87 -11.02 2.31 0.13
CA GLY A 87 -11.65 1.05 0.52
C GLY A 87 -13.14 1.11 0.21
N ILE A 88 -13.63 0.23 -0.66
CA ILE A 88 -15.04 0.23 -1.06
C ILE A 88 -15.82 -0.72 -0.17
N VAL A 89 -16.90 -0.20 0.40
CA VAL A 89 -17.88 -0.93 1.21
C VAL A 89 -19.30 -0.73 0.64
N ALA A 90 -20.28 -1.45 1.18
CA ALA A 90 -21.64 -1.46 0.63
C ALA A 90 -22.33 -0.08 0.64
N ASP A 91 -21.95 0.78 1.58
CA ASP A 91 -22.45 2.14 1.79
C ASP A 91 -21.55 3.22 1.17
N SER A 92 -20.50 2.83 0.44
CA SER A 92 -19.60 3.78 -0.22
C SER A 92 -20.33 4.65 -1.24
N ASN A 93 -20.00 5.95 -1.23
CA ASN A 93 -20.48 6.91 -2.22
C ASN A 93 -19.40 7.13 -3.31
N PRO A 94 -19.63 6.77 -4.59
CA PRO A 94 -18.58 6.81 -5.61
C PRO A 94 -17.85 8.14 -5.76
N ARG A 95 -18.57 9.27 -5.62
CA ARG A 95 -17.97 10.61 -5.72
C ARG A 95 -17.07 10.91 -4.53
N SER A 96 -17.48 10.48 -3.34
CA SER A 96 -16.71 10.69 -2.12
C SER A 96 -15.43 9.84 -2.12
N GLU A 97 -15.52 8.58 -2.55
CA GLU A 97 -14.37 7.68 -2.66
C GLU A 97 -13.34 8.20 -3.68
N TYR A 98 -13.82 8.70 -4.83
CA TYR A 98 -12.94 9.34 -5.82
C TYR A 98 -12.26 10.59 -5.25
N GLN A 99 -12.99 11.44 -4.53
CA GLN A 99 -12.39 12.60 -3.88
C GLN A 99 -11.34 12.19 -2.83
N GLU A 100 -11.57 11.10 -2.10
CA GLU A 100 -10.60 10.57 -1.15
C GLU A 100 -9.29 10.13 -1.82
N THR A 101 -9.34 9.48 -3.00
CA THR A 101 -8.13 9.10 -3.73
C THR A 101 -7.35 10.32 -4.21
N LEU A 102 -8.05 11.35 -4.70
CA LEU A 102 -7.43 12.63 -5.07
C LEU A 102 -6.75 13.30 -3.87
N ASN A 103 -7.45 13.38 -2.73
CA ASN A 103 -6.88 13.96 -1.50
C ASN A 103 -5.65 13.18 -1.01
N LYS A 104 -5.63 11.85 -1.20
CA LYS A 104 -4.47 11.01 -0.87
C LYS A 104 -3.27 11.27 -1.79
N ALA A 105 -3.51 11.46 -3.08
CA ALA A 105 -2.48 11.75 -4.06
C ALA A 105 -1.95 13.20 -3.95
N GLN A 106 -2.82 14.17 -3.65
CA GLN A 106 -2.50 15.60 -3.64
C GLN A 106 -1.33 15.95 -2.74
N ALA A 107 -1.22 15.32 -1.57
CA ALA A 107 -0.10 15.57 -0.65
C ALA A 107 1.26 15.23 -1.29
N LEU A 108 1.32 14.17 -2.11
CA LEU A 108 2.54 13.77 -2.80
C LEU A 108 2.85 14.66 -4.00
N ILE A 109 1.81 15.02 -4.77
CA ILE A 109 1.94 15.96 -5.88
C ILE A 109 2.47 17.30 -5.35
N LYS A 110 1.93 17.79 -4.23
CA LYS A 110 2.41 19.02 -3.61
C LYS A 110 3.85 18.92 -3.12
N ALA A 111 4.27 17.75 -2.62
CA ALA A 111 5.65 17.52 -2.22
C ALA A 111 6.62 17.60 -3.41
N ILE A 112 6.19 17.15 -4.61
CA ILE A 112 6.98 17.31 -5.85
C ILE A 112 7.08 18.78 -6.22
N GLU A 113 5.96 19.51 -6.26
CA GLU A 113 5.94 20.95 -6.58
C GLU A 113 6.88 21.75 -5.67
N LEU A 114 6.81 21.53 -4.35
CA LEU A 114 7.67 22.21 -3.39
C LEU A 114 9.15 21.84 -3.57
N ALA A 115 9.44 20.58 -3.94
CA ALA A 115 10.82 20.17 -4.22
C ALA A 115 11.37 20.80 -5.50
N GLU A 116 10.52 21.09 -6.49
CA GLU A 116 10.90 21.79 -7.72
C GLU A 116 11.06 23.30 -7.52
N GLU A 117 10.23 23.92 -6.68
CA GLU A 117 10.33 25.35 -6.32
C GLU A 117 11.63 25.66 -5.54
N GLY A 118 12.18 24.66 -4.83
CA GLY A 118 13.35 24.80 -3.98
C GLY A 118 13.00 25.29 -2.58
N ILE A 119 13.93 25.10 -1.64
CA ILE A 119 13.80 25.61 -0.27
C ILE A 119 14.51 26.96 -0.23
N GLU A 120 13.76 28.06 -0.26
CA GLU A 120 14.26 29.36 0.22
C GLU A 120 14.41 29.36 1.74
#